data_AF-A0A251QWC7-F1
#
_entry.id   AF-A0A251QWC7-F1
#
_cell.length_a   1.000
_cell.length_b   1.000
_cell.length_c   1.000
_cell.angle_alpha   90.00
_cell.angle_beta   90.00
_cell.angle_gamma   90.00
#
_symmetry.space_group_name_H-M   'P 1'
#
loop_
_entity.id
_entity.type
_entity.pdbx_description
1 polymer ?
#
loop_
_entity_poly.entity_id
_entity_poly.type
_entity_poly.pdbx_seq_one_letter_code
_entity_poly.pdbx_strand_id
1 'polypeptide(L)' 'MIFKLPFLIGHISSIMTLLEGDVILTGTPKGVGPVKVGQKITAGITNLLDVEFNVEKRQKQGSS' A
#
# COMPACT_ATOMS: atom_id res chain seq x y z
N MET A 1 5.23 12.46 -8.29
CA MET A 1 4.92 11.20 -9.01
C MET A 1 5.56 11.28 -10.39
N ILE A 2 6.26 10.24 -10.84
CA ILE A 2 6.87 10.19 -12.18
C ILE A 2 5.79 10.01 -13.26
N PHE A 3 4.81 9.15 -12.99
CA PHE A 3 3.66 8.91 -13.86
C PHE A 3 2.39 9.48 -13.20
N LYS A 4 1.54 10.17 -13.98
CA LYS A 4 0.25 10.70 -13.50
C LYS A 4 -0.83 9.61 -13.54
N LEU A 5 -1.91 9.80 -12.78
CA LEU A 5 -3.03 8.85 -12.69
C LEU A 5 -3.62 8.44 -14.06
N PRO A 6 -3.91 9.35 -15.01
CA PRO A 6 -4.47 8.94 -16.30
C PRO A 6 -3.54 8.00 -17.09
N PHE A 7 -2.22 8.22 -16.99
CA PHE A 7 -1.23 7.35 -17.61
C PHE A 7 -1.20 5.98 -16.95
N LEU A 8 -1.17 5.92 -15.61
CA LEU A 8 -1.16 4.65 -14.87
C LEU A 8 -2.39 3.80 -15.18
N ILE A 9 -3.59 4.39 -15.15
CA ILE A 9 -4.85 3.70 -15.44
C ILE A 9 -4.82 3.17 -16.88
N GLY A 10 -4.50 4.02 -17.85
CA GLY A 10 -4.42 3.64 -19.26
C GLY A 10 -3.41 2.52 -19.52
N HIS A 11 -2.21 2.64 -18.96
CA HIS A 11 -1.15 1.64 -19.11
C HIS A 11 -1.57 0.28 -18.56
N ILE A 12 -2.10 0.22 -17.33
CA ILE A 12 -2.54 -1.03 -16.71
C ILE A 12 -3.69 -1.64 -17.51
N SER A 13 -4.69 -0.82 -17.89
CA SER A 13 -5.86 -1.29 -18.66
C SER A 13 -5.52 -1.84 -20.06
N SER A 14 -4.35 -1.45 -20.62
CA SER A 14 -3.88 -1.98 -21.91
C SER A 14 -3.25 -3.37 -21.80
N ILE A 15 -2.89 -3.79 -20.58
CA ILE A 15 -2.23 -5.07 -20.30
C ILE A 15 -3.24 -6.06 -19.69
N MET A 16 -4.12 -5.59 -18.82
CA MET A 16 -5.15 -6.40 -18.15
C MET A 16 -6.45 -5.62 -17.97
N THR A 17 -7.58 -6.33 -17.94
CA THR A 17 -8.89 -5.72 -17.64
C THR A 17 -8.93 -5.25 -16.18
N LEU A 18 -9.27 -3.99 -15.96
CA LEU A 18 -9.60 -3.47 -14.63
C LEU A 18 -11.09 -3.72 -14.35
N LEU A 19 -11.38 -4.29 -13.19
CA LEU A 19 -12.72 -4.58 -12.71
C LEU A 19 -13.14 -3.61 -11.62
N GLU A 20 -14.45 -3.58 -11.35
CA GLU A 20 -14.99 -2.81 -10.23
C GLU A 20 -14.41 -3.32 -8.91
N GLY A 21 -13.93 -2.38 -8.09
CA GLY A 21 -13.30 -2.68 -6.80
C GLY A 21 -11.79 -2.91 -6.87
N ASP A 22 -11.17 -2.95 -8.05
CA ASP A 22 -9.71 -3.07 -8.17
C ASP A 22 -8.98 -1.88 -7.55
N VAL A 23 -7.88 -2.17 -6.85
CA VAL A 23 -7.06 -1.17 -6.14
C VAL A 23 -5.70 -1.02 -6.81
N ILE A 24 -5.36 0.20 -7.24
CA ILE A 24 -4.08 0.54 -7.86
C ILE A 24 -3.18 1.24 -6.84
N LEU A 25 -1.99 0.67 -6.59
CA LEU A 25 -0.95 1.29 -5.77
C LEU A 25 -0.09 2.22 -6.64
N THR A 26 -0.14 3.53 -6.39
CA THR A 26 0.48 4.57 -7.25
C THR A 26 1.98 4.79 -7.02
N GLY A 27 2.60 3.93 -6.21
CA GLY A 27 3.98 4.07 -5.75
C GLY A 27 4.13 4.89 -4.47
N THR A 28 5.35 4.89 -3.93
CA THR A 28 5.72 5.60 -2.69
C THR A 28 6.82 6.61 -2.95
N PRO A 29 6.86 7.75 -2.24
CA PRO A 29 8.00 8.66 -2.27
C PRO A 29 9.29 7.99 -1.74
N LYS A 30 10.40 8.74 -1.83
CA LYS A 30 11.66 8.36 -1.17
C LYS A 30 11.49 8.27 0.36
N GLY A 31 12.33 7.47 1.00
CA GLY A 31 12.37 7.34 2.47
C GLY A 31 11.87 6.00 3.02
N VAL A 32 11.68 5.00 2.17
CA VAL A 32 11.40 3.62 2.61
C VAL A 32 12.58 3.10 3.44
N GLY A 33 12.29 2.41 4.53
CA GLY A 33 13.28 1.86 5.45
C GLY A 33 12.80 0.58 6.15
N PRO A 34 13.64 -0.03 6.99
CA PRO A 34 13.32 -1.29 7.66
C PRO A 34 12.20 -1.12 8.69
N VAL A 35 11.32 -2.11 8.74
CA VAL A 35 10.25 -2.24 9.73
C VAL A 35 10.68 -3.25 10.80
N LYS A 36 10.46 -2.92 12.07
CA LYS A 36 10.85 -3.73 13.24
C LYS A 36 9.63 -4.06 14.10
N VAL A 37 9.64 -5.25 14.70
CA VAL A 37 8.62 -5.68 15.67
C VAL A 37 8.50 -4.68 16.81
N GLY A 38 7.26 -4.40 17.22
CA GLY A 38 6.93 -3.41 18.25
C GLY A 38 6.79 -1.99 17.71
N GLN A 39 7.08 -1.73 16.43
CA GLN A 39 6.79 -0.45 15.81
C GLN A 39 5.29 -0.27 15.55
N LYS A 40 4.87 0.99 15.53
CA LYS A 40 3.57 1.44 15.05
C LYS A 40 3.79 2.25 13.78
N ILE A 41 3.18 1.82 12.68
CA ILE A 41 3.26 2.50 11.39
C ILE A 41 2.01 3.35 11.24
N THR A 42 2.18 4.65 11.07
CA THR A 42 1.12 5.57 10.67
C THR A 42 1.32 5.99 9.22
N ALA A 43 0.23 6.05 8.45
CA ALA A 43 0.23 6.50 7.08
C ALA A 43 -1.11 7.18 6.77
N GLY A 44 -1.17 7.97 5.71
CA GLY A 44 -2.39 8.69 5.38
C GLY A 44 -2.28 9.50 4.10
N ILE A 45 -3.41 10.05 3.69
CA ILE A 45 -3.53 11.06 2.65
C ILE A 45 -4.14 12.29 3.32
N THR A 46 -3.43 13.41 3.26
CA THR A 46 -3.83 14.66 3.93
C THR A 46 -5.29 15.02 3.62
N ASN A 47 -6.07 15.25 4.68
CA ASN A 47 -7.50 15.58 4.64
C ASN A 47 -8.41 14.51 4.03
N LEU A 48 -7.92 13.28 3.83
CA LEU A 48 -8.71 12.19 3.26
C LEU A 48 -8.74 10.97 4.18
N LEU A 49 -7.61 10.54 4.72
CA LEU A 49 -7.50 9.30 5.46
C LEU A 49 -6.25 9.29 6.35
N ASP A 50 -6.40 8.74 7.55
CA ASP A 50 -5.30 8.27 8.38
C ASP A 50 -5.49 6.78 8.69
N VAL A 51 -4.40 6.02 8.65
CA VAL A 51 -4.35 4.58 8.95
C VAL A 51 -3.18 4.28 9.86
N GLU A 52 -3.36 3.25 10.69
CA GLU A 52 -2.37 2.82 11.67
C GLU A 52 -2.26 1.30 11.70
N PHE A 53 -1.02 0.80 11.78
CA PHE A 53 -0.74 -0.63 11.83
C PHE A 53 0.29 -0.91 12.93
N ASN A 54 -0.03 -1.87 13.81
CA ASN A 54 0.95 -2.41 14.76
C ASN A 54 1.78 -3.51 14.10
N VAL A 55 3.10 -3.45 14.29
CA VAL A 55 4.03 -4.43 13.73
C VAL A 55 4.31 -5.50 14.77
N GLU A 56 3.75 -6.69 14.55
CA GLU A 56 3.90 -7.84 15.44
C GLU A 56 4.66 -8.99 14.77
N LYS A 57 5.18 -9.91 15.59
CA LYS A 57 5.70 -11.18 15.05
C LYS A 57 4.54 -11.97 14.47
N ARG A 58 4.75 -12.54 13.27
CA ARG A 58 3.80 -13.49 12.69
C ARG A 58 3.55 -14.62 13.69
N GLN A 59 2.32 -14.70 14.20
CA GLN A 59 1.88 -15.84 14.98
C GLN A 59 1.72 -17.02 14.01
N LYS A 60 2.43 -18.12 14.27
CA LYS A 60 2.14 -19.39 13.58
C LYS A 60 0.81 -19.90 14.13
N GLN A 61 -0.23 -19.97 13.31
CA GLN A 61 -1.40 -20.76 13.66
C GLN A 61 -0.96 -22.24 13.71
N GLY A 62 -1.06 -22.84 14.89
CA GLY A 62 -0.74 -24.26 15.12
C GLY A 62 0.49 -24.50 15.99
N SER A 63 0.30 -24.48 17.31
CA SER A 63 1.09 -25.25 18.28
C SER A 63 0.17 -25.56 19.46
N SER A 64 -0.83 -26.39 19.18
CA SER A 64 -1.41 -27.31 20.15
C SER A 64 -1.03 -28.71 19.70
#